data_AF-A0A960U8W2-F1
#
_entry.id   AF-A0A960U8W2-F1
#
_cell.length_a   1.000
_cell.length_b   1.000
_cell.length_c   1.000
_cell.angle_alpha   90.00
_cell.angle_beta   90.00
_cell.angle_gamma   90.00
#
_symmetry.space_group_name_H-M   'P 1'
#
loop_
_entity.id
_entity.type
_entity.pdbx_description
1 polymer ?
#
loop_
_entity_poly.entity_id
_entity_poly.type
_entity_poly.pdbx_seq_one_letter_code
_entity_poly.pdbx_strand_id
1 'polypeptide(L)'
;MNKLFLILPLIIPLLYCDRPDKKLYDTYHENVSGVELNDETIKNYIKVTKALHKFGKGIPEKLAKKGEGIESGTELFKEIETAIKEGGFKSFADYVRVNAKIAWAWNVSQGEIGMLRFDKLQKDSEKQLIEAIHNPDVPQETKEELKKSLKQLQDSYKNNKKYADIAMKFVRPLTNDKDLAIIKKYQKELMEAYTGIPIQQLEEIQPSLFLTD
;
A
#
# COMPACT_ATOMS: atom_id res chain seq x y z
N MET A 1 -16.37 -6.96 21.08
CA MET A 1 -16.95 -7.17 19.74
C MET A 1 -16.00 -6.58 18.69
N ASN A 2 -15.10 -7.40 18.15
CA ASN A 2 -14.16 -6.96 17.10
C ASN A 2 -14.80 -7.18 15.73
N LYS A 3 -15.16 -6.08 15.05
CA LYS A 3 -15.48 -6.10 13.62
C LYS A 3 -14.17 -6.04 12.85
N LEU A 4 -13.61 -7.21 12.54
CA LEU A 4 -12.54 -7.34 11.56
C LEU A 4 -13.15 -7.04 10.19
N PHE A 5 -12.88 -5.85 9.65
CA PHE A 5 -13.25 -5.49 8.29
C PHE A 5 -12.44 -6.35 7.32
N LEU A 6 -13.04 -7.46 6.86
CA LEU A 6 -12.64 -8.19 5.67
C LEU A 6 -12.92 -7.31 4.45
N ILE A 7 -12.01 -6.39 4.14
CA ILE A 7 -11.91 -5.81 2.79
C ILE A 7 -11.20 -6.88 1.95
N LEU A 8 -11.95 -7.86 1.46
CA LEU A 8 -11.52 -8.69 0.33
C LEU A 8 -11.78 -7.86 -0.93
N PRO A 9 -10.77 -7.31 -1.63
CA PRO A 9 -11.04 -6.62 -2.88
C PRO A 9 -11.30 -7.68 -3.95
N LEU A 10 -12.48 -7.65 -4.57
CA LEU A 10 -12.71 -7.43 -6.00
C LEU A 10 -11.69 -7.95 -7.05
N ILE A 11 -10.85 -8.95 -6.76
CA ILE A 11 -9.87 -9.52 -7.71
C ILE A 11 -10.41 -10.81 -8.36
N ILE A 12 -11.44 -11.43 -7.78
CA ILE A 12 -11.96 -12.72 -8.24
C ILE A 12 -12.64 -12.68 -9.64
N PRO A 13 -13.29 -11.60 -10.12
CA PRO A 13 -13.91 -11.64 -11.46
C PRO A 13 -12.90 -11.57 -12.61
N LEU A 14 -11.63 -11.25 -12.35
CA LEU A 14 -10.64 -11.16 -13.42
C LEU A 14 -10.24 -12.54 -13.96
N LEU A 15 -10.41 -13.65 -13.23
CA LEU A 15 -9.85 -14.95 -13.65
C LEU A 15 -10.57 -15.66 -14.81
N TYR A 16 -11.64 -15.11 -15.39
CA TYR A 16 -12.52 -15.86 -16.31
C TYR A 16 -12.65 -15.31 -17.75
N CYS A 17 -11.97 -14.23 -18.12
CA CYS A 17 -11.92 -13.74 -19.52
C CYS A 17 -10.47 -13.39 -19.88
N ASP A 18 -9.96 -13.86 -21.03
CA ASP A 18 -8.65 -13.56 -21.65
C ASP A 18 -7.51 -13.11 -20.73
N ARG A 19 -6.53 -13.99 -20.44
CA ARG A 19 -5.24 -13.72 -19.75
C ARG A 19 -5.15 -12.28 -19.17
N PRO A 20 -5.81 -12.03 -18.02
CA PRO A 20 -6.01 -10.69 -17.48
C PRO A 20 -4.70 -10.01 -17.13
N ASP A 21 -3.70 -10.85 -16.85
CA ASP A 21 -2.31 -10.51 -16.66
C ASP A 21 -1.72 -9.83 -17.90
N LYS A 22 -1.93 -10.37 -19.11
CA LYS A 22 -1.37 -9.80 -20.34
C LYS A 22 -1.86 -8.37 -20.60
N LYS A 23 -3.18 -8.14 -20.60
CA LYS A 23 -3.74 -6.81 -20.88
C LYS A 23 -3.28 -5.77 -19.85
N LEU A 24 -3.20 -6.16 -18.58
CA LEU A 24 -2.67 -5.30 -17.52
C LEU A 24 -1.20 -4.94 -17.79
N TYR A 25 -0.35 -5.93 -18.06
CA TYR A 25 1.06 -5.70 -18.34
C TYR A 25 1.26 -4.84 -19.59
N ASP A 26 0.54 -5.12 -20.68
CA ASP A 26 0.60 -4.32 -21.90
C ASP A 26 0.22 -2.86 -21.61
N THR A 27 -0.90 -2.63 -20.90
CA THR A 27 -1.35 -1.29 -20.51
C THR A 27 -0.32 -0.59 -19.62
N TYR A 28 0.26 -1.29 -18.65
CA TYR A 28 1.32 -0.75 -17.79
C TYR A 28 2.57 -0.39 -18.60
N HIS A 29 2.99 -1.26 -19.52
CA HIS A 29 4.18 -1.03 -20.32
C HIS A 29 4.03 0.19 -21.22
N GLU A 30 2.87 0.31 -21.90
CA GLU A 30 2.55 1.43 -22.78
C GLU A 30 2.44 2.77 -22.04
N ASN A 31 1.87 2.77 -20.83
CA ASN A 31 1.46 4.02 -20.18
C ASN A 31 2.30 4.43 -18.97
N VAL A 32 2.97 3.50 -18.30
CA VAL A 32 3.57 3.74 -16.97
C VAL A 32 5.03 3.33 -16.91
N SER A 33 5.43 2.23 -17.59
CA SER A 33 6.76 1.64 -17.39
C SER A 33 7.93 2.56 -17.72
N GLY A 34 7.76 3.45 -18.71
CA GLY A 34 8.76 4.44 -19.12
C GLY A 34 8.91 5.64 -18.18
N VAL A 35 8.09 5.74 -17.13
CA VAL A 35 8.27 6.75 -16.08
C VAL A 35 9.45 6.35 -15.20
N GLU A 36 10.46 7.23 -15.12
CA GLU A 36 11.56 7.07 -14.19
C GLU A 36 11.27 7.74 -12.85
N LEU A 37 11.38 6.97 -11.75
CA LEU A 37 11.38 7.56 -10.42
C LEU A 37 12.80 7.96 -10.02
N ASN A 38 12.94 9.20 -9.58
CA ASN A 38 14.16 9.76 -8.99
C ASN A 38 13.78 10.73 -7.85
N ASP A 39 14.79 11.26 -7.17
CA ASP A 39 14.60 12.16 -6.01
C ASP A 39 13.77 13.40 -6.35
N GLU A 40 13.98 14.00 -7.53
CA GLU A 40 13.26 15.20 -7.96
C GLU A 40 11.79 14.87 -8.26
N THR A 41 11.53 13.83 -9.05
CA THR A 41 10.18 13.39 -9.41
C THR A 41 9.37 13.05 -8.16
N ILE A 42 9.96 12.36 -7.18
CA ILE A 42 9.27 12.03 -5.92
C ILE A 42 9.00 13.26 -5.06
N LYS A 43 9.95 14.19 -4.93
CA LYS A 43 9.73 15.43 -4.17
C LYS A 43 8.62 16.28 -4.79
N ASN A 44 8.62 16.41 -6.12
CA ASN A 44 7.55 17.08 -6.87
C ASN A 44 6.21 16.39 -6.65
N TYR A 45 6.18 15.07 -6.72
CA TYR A 45 4.98 14.27 -6.44
C TYR A 45 4.44 14.52 -5.02
N ILE A 46 5.29 14.39 -3.99
CA ILE A 46 4.92 14.62 -2.59
C ILE A 46 4.34 16.02 -2.40
N LYS A 47 5.00 17.05 -2.96
CA LYS A 47 4.54 18.45 -2.91
C LYS A 47 3.12 18.58 -3.48
N VAL A 48 2.90 18.04 -4.68
CA VAL A 48 1.59 18.09 -5.35
C VAL A 48 0.55 17.32 -4.56
N THR A 49 0.82 16.08 -4.15
CA THR A 49 -0.15 15.26 -3.43
C THR A 49 -0.56 15.91 -2.10
N LYS A 50 0.38 16.50 -1.35
CA LYS A 50 0.06 17.29 -0.14
C LYS A 50 -0.83 18.50 -0.46
N ALA A 51 -0.52 19.24 -1.53
CA ALA A 51 -1.31 20.39 -1.95
C ALA A 51 -2.73 19.98 -2.38
N LEU A 52 -2.86 18.90 -3.17
CA LEU A 52 -4.15 18.35 -3.60
C LEU A 52 -4.95 17.79 -2.42
N HIS A 53 -4.31 17.14 -1.45
CA HIS A 53 -4.99 16.69 -0.24
C HIS A 53 -5.55 17.88 0.56
N LYS A 54 -4.77 18.94 0.75
CA LYS A 54 -5.23 20.18 1.41
C LYS A 54 -6.36 20.85 0.63
N PHE A 55 -6.22 20.92 -0.70
CA PHE A 55 -7.23 21.45 -1.60
C PHE A 55 -8.55 20.70 -1.49
N GLY A 56 -8.49 19.36 -1.50
CA GLY A 56 -9.65 18.46 -1.42
C GLY A 56 -10.54 18.73 -0.21
N LYS A 57 -9.95 19.06 0.94
CA LYS A 57 -10.69 19.41 2.17
C LYS A 57 -11.59 20.63 2.00
N GLY A 58 -11.21 21.59 1.14
CA GLY A 58 -11.97 22.81 0.88
C GLY A 58 -13.00 22.70 -0.25
N ILE A 59 -13.05 21.58 -0.98
CA ILE A 59 -13.98 21.41 -2.12
C ILE A 59 -15.45 21.54 -1.68
N PRO A 60 -15.92 20.87 -0.60
CA PRO A 60 -17.33 20.99 -0.19
C PRO A 60 -17.76 22.43 0.08
N GLU A 61 -16.92 23.22 0.76
CA GLU A 61 -17.21 24.63 1.03
C GLU A 61 -17.23 25.49 -0.25
N LYS A 62 -16.32 25.22 -1.19
CA LYS A 62 -16.28 25.92 -2.48
C LYS A 62 -17.53 25.63 -3.31
N LEU A 63 -17.96 24.36 -3.35
CA LEU A 63 -19.18 23.95 -4.05
C LEU A 63 -20.43 24.54 -3.39
N ALA A 64 -20.50 24.55 -2.05
CA ALA A 64 -21.61 25.15 -1.32
C ALA A 64 -21.78 26.65 -1.61
N LYS A 65 -20.67 27.38 -1.84
CA LYS A 65 -20.69 28.82 -2.16
C LYS A 65 -21.01 29.12 -3.62
N LYS A 66 -20.50 28.31 -4.55
CA LYS A 66 -20.61 28.55 -6.01
C LYS A 66 -21.80 27.83 -6.66
N GLY A 67 -22.41 26.89 -5.96
CA GLY A 67 -23.39 25.97 -6.52
C GLY A 67 -22.73 24.75 -7.17
N GLU A 68 -23.45 23.63 -7.16
CA GLU A 68 -23.04 22.40 -7.85
C GLU A 68 -23.41 22.49 -9.34
N GLY A 69 -22.42 22.45 -10.22
CA GLY A 69 -22.64 22.55 -11.66
C GLY A 69 -21.36 22.29 -12.48
N ILE A 70 -21.52 22.15 -13.79
CA ILE A 70 -20.40 21.89 -14.72
C ILE A 70 -19.36 23.02 -14.67
N GLU A 71 -19.80 24.26 -14.54
CA GLU A 71 -18.93 25.43 -14.46
C GLU A 71 -18.06 25.41 -13.19
N SER A 72 -18.65 25.18 -12.01
CA SER A 72 -17.90 25.09 -10.76
C SER A 72 -16.96 23.87 -10.76
N GLY A 73 -17.37 22.74 -11.34
CA GLY A 73 -16.49 21.58 -11.54
C GLY A 73 -15.29 21.89 -12.45
N THR A 74 -15.51 22.61 -13.55
CA THR A 74 -14.44 23.00 -14.50
C THR A 74 -13.44 23.95 -13.85
N GLU A 75 -13.90 24.91 -13.05
CA GLU A 75 -13.01 25.81 -12.29
C GLU A 75 -12.16 25.05 -11.27
N LEU A 76 -12.77 24.14 -10.49
CA LEU A 76 -12.04 23.30 -9.54
C LEU A 76 -10.98 22.44 -10.23
N PHE A 77 -11.29 21.88 -11.41
CA PHE A 77 -10.33 21.11 -12.17
C PHE A 77 -9.15 21.97 -12.66
N LYS A 78 -9.40 23.21 -13.11
CA LYS A 78 -8.32 24.15 -13.48
C LYS A 78 -7.41 24.47 -12.29
N GLU A 79 -7.95 24.61 -11.09
CA GLU A 79 -7.16 24.80 -9.87
C GLU A 79 -6.28 23.56 -9.58
N ILE A 80 -6.81 22.34 -9.76
CA ILE A 80 -6.05 21.09 -9.63
C ILE A 80 -4.91 21.03 -10.67
N GLU A 81 -5.20 21.29 -11.94
CA GLU A 81 -4.18 21.28 -12.99
C GLU A 81 -3.08 22.32 -12.74
N THR A 82 -3.45 23.49 -12.21
CA THR A 82 -2.51 24.55 -11.86
C THR A 82 -1.56 24.08 -10.77
N ALA A 83 -2.09 23.52 -9.68
CA ALA A 83 -1.28 22.99 -8.58
C ALA A 83 -0.31 21.87 -9.05
N ILE A 84 -0.76 21.02 -9.98
CA ILE A 84 0.07 19.96 -10.58
C ILE A 84 1.21 20.57 -11.41
N LYS A 85 0.94 21.58 -12.24
CA LYS A 85 1.95 22.25 -13.07
C LYS A 85 2.96 23.04 -12.23
N GLU A 86 2.49 23.79 -11.23
CA GLU A 86 3.35 24.49 -10.24
C GLU A 86 4.18 23.52 -9.37
N GLY A 87 3.73 22.27 -9.30
CA GLY A 87 4.44 21.16 -8.69
C GLY A 87 5.56 20.57 -9.52
N GLY A 88 5.72 20.98 -10.79
CA GLY A 88 6.78 20.52 -11.69
C GLY A 88 6.35 19.45 -12.70
N PHE A 89 5.06 19.09 -12.78
CA PHE A 89 4.57 18.14 -13.78
C PHE A 89 4.13 18.88 -15.05
N LYS A 90 4.29 18.23 -16.20
CA LYS A 90 3.91 18.84 -17.50
C LYS A 90 2.39 18.96 -17.66
N SER A 91 1.65 18.00 -17.11
CA SER A 91 0.20 17.91 -17.23
C SER A 91 -0.40 17.03 -16.13
N PHE A 92 -1.73 17.05 -16.03
CA PHE A 92 -2.48 16.09 -15.21
C PHE A 92 -2.14 14.64 -15.58
N ALA A 93 -2.05 14.32 -16.88
CA ALA A 93 -1.74 12.98 -17.36
C ALA A 93 -0.32 12.53 -16.95
N ASP A 94 0.65 13.44 -16.99
CA ASP A 94 2.02 13.19 -16.53
C ASP A 94 2.05 12.85 -15.02
N TYR A 95 1.35 13.65 -14.21
CA TYR A 95 1.17 13.38 -12.78
C TYR A 95 0.49 12.04 -12.51
N VAL A 96 -0.57 11.69 -13.25
CA VAL A 96 -1.28 10.41 -13.08
C VAL A 96 -0.39 9.21 -13.40
N ARG A 97 0.46 9.30 -14.44
CA ARG A 97 1.41 8.21 -14.75
C ARG A 97 2.45 8.03 -13.64
N VAL A 98 2.96 9.14 -13.08
CA VAL A 98 3.88 9.11 -11.94
C VAL A 98 3.18 8.55 -10.69
N ASN A 99 1.93 8.96 -10.42
CA ASN A 99 1.11 8.40 -9.34
C ASN A 99 0.95 6.88 -9.49
N ALA A 100 0.61 6.39 -10.69
CA ALA A 100 0.47 4.96 -10.96
C ALA A 100 1.79 4.20 -10.75
N LYS A 101 2.92 4.76 -11.22
CA LYS A 101 4.25 4.19 -11.03
C LYS A 101 4.61 4.06 -9.53
N ILE A 102 4.36 5.12 -8.77
CA ILE A 102 4.56 5.16 -7.31
C ILE A 102 3.65 4.14 -6.62
N ALA A 103 2.38 4.05 -6.99
CA ALA A 103 1.42 3.13 -6.38
C ALA A 103 1.84 1.66 -6.55
N TRP A 104 2.32 1.26 -7.74
CA TRP A 104 2.82 -0.10 -7.95
C TRP A 104 4.08 -0.39 -7.12
N ALA A 105 5.05 0.51 -7.13
CA ALA A 105 6.27 0.35 -6.34
C ALA A 105 5.97 0.36 -4.82
N TRP A 106 5.05 1.20 -4.36
CA TRP A 106 4.57 1.22 -2.97
C TRP A 106 3.91 -0.09 -2.57
N ASN A 107 2.96 -0.60 -3.36
CA ASN A 107 2.26 -1.84 -3.05
C ASN A 107 3.21 -3.04 -2.96
N VAL A 108 4.19 -3.11 -3.87
CA VAL A 108 5.24 -4.14 -3.81
C VAL A 108 6.10 -3.98 -2.56
N SER A 109 6.55 -2.75 -2.24
CA SER A 109 7.34 -2.48 -1.04
C SER A 109 6.59 -2.87 0.24
N GLN A 110 5.30 -2.50 0.34
CA GLN A 110 4.47 -2.87 1.50
C GLN A 110 4.20 -4.38 1.54
N GLY A 111 4.05 -5.05 0.39
CA GLY A 111 3.93 -6.50 0.30
C GLY A 111 5.17 -7.23 0.82
N GLU A 112 6.37 -6.80 0.41
CA GLU A 112 7.65 -7.34 0.91
C GLU A 112 7.76 -7.18 2.43
N ILE A 113 7.45 -5.98 2.96
CA ILE A 113 7.47 -5.70 4.40
C ILE A 113 6.45 -6.57 5.15
N GLY A 114 5.23 -6.66 4.63
CA GLY A 114 4.15 -7.44 5.23
C GLY A 114 4.50 -8.92 5.33
N MET A 115 5.10 -9.49 4.28
CA MET A 115 5.55 -10.88 4.26
C MET A 115 6.68 -11.11 5.27
N LEU A 116 7.71 -10.25 5.32
CA LEU A 116 8.80 -10.36 6.29
C LEU A 116 8.29 -10.29 7.74
N ARG A 117 7.34 -9.38 8.01
CA ARG A 117 6.72 -9.25 9.33
C ARG A 117 5.90 -10.50 9.68
N PHE A 118 5.12 -11.01 8.73
CA PHE A 118 4.31 -12.21 8.95
C PHE A 118 5.18 -13.43 9.24
N ASP A 119 6.30 -13.60 8.52
CA ASP A 119 7.29 -14.65 8.76
C ASP A 119 7.90 -14.54 10.17
N LYS A 120 8.27 -13.32 10.60
CA LYS A 120 8.81 -13.10 11.94
C LYS A 120 7.79 -13.44 13.03
N LEU A 121 6.56 -12.92 12.91
CA LEU A 121 5.49 -13.16 13.87
C LEU A 121 5.15 -14.65 13.97
N GLN A 122 5.16 -15.37 12.86
CA GLN A 122 4.94 -16.81 12.86
C GLN A 122 6.05 -17.53 13.61
N LYS A 123 7.33 -17.25 13.33
CA LYS A 123 8.46 -17.88 14.02
C LYS A 123 8.45 -17.61 15.52
N ASP A 124 8.19 -16.35 15.91
CA ASP A 124 8.11 -15.96 17.32
C ASP A 124 6.95 -16.69 18.03
N SER A 125 5.80 -16.79 17.38
CA SER A 125 4.62 -17.50 17.91
C SER A 125 4.85 -19.01 18.02
N GLU A 126 5.48 -19.62 17.02
CA GLU A 126 5.86 -21.04 17.06
C GLU A 126 6.82 -21.32 18.21
N LYS A 127 7.85 -20.48 18.38
CA LYS A 127 8.81 -20.61 19.47
C LYS A 127 8.10 -20.58 20.83
N GLN A 128 7.20 -19.63 21.05
CA GLN A 128 6.43 -19.53 22.30
C GLN A 128 5.56 -20.77 22.56
N LEU A 129 4.87 -21.27 21.52
CA LEU A 129 4.06 -22.48 21.64
C LEU A 129 4.92 -23.71 21.95
N ILE A 130 6.07 -23.86 21.28
CA ILE A 130 7.01 -24.95 21.52
C ILE A 130 7.56 -24.89 22.95
N GLU A 131 7.97 -23.72 23.44
CA GLU A 131 8.45 -23.53 24.81
C GLU A 131 7.36 -23.92 25.83
N ALA A 132 6.11 -23.48 25.62
CA ALA A 132 4.99 -23.83 26.49
C ALA A 132 4.66 -25.34 26.47
N ILE A 133 4.76 -26.00 25.30
CA ILE A 133 4.54 -27.46 25.18
C ILE A 133 5.59 -28.25 25.97
N HIS A 134 6.84 -27.78 26.00
CA HIS A 134 7.94 -28.46 26.70
C HIS A 134 8.04 -28.10 28.18
N ASN A 135 7.30 -27.09 28.66
CA ASN A 135 7.31 -26.70 30.06
C ASN A 135 6.71 -27.83 30.94
N PRO A 136 7.45 -28.38 31.92
CA PRO A 136 6.95 -29.45 32.79
C PRO A 136 5.73 -29.03 33.64
N ASP A 137 5.59 -27.74 33.95
CA ASP A 137 4.53 -27.19 34.80
C ASP A 137 3.18 -27.06 34.07
N VAL A 138 3.18 -27.21 32.74
CA VAL A 138 1.95 -27.15 31.94
C VAL A 138 1.25 -28.53 31.96
N PRO A 139 -0.05 -28.60 32.32
CA PRO A 139 -0.80 -29.84 32.32
C PRO A 139 -0.81 -30.55 30.96
N GLN A 140 -0.86 -31.88 30.97
CA GLN A 140 -0.81 -32.67 29.73
C GLN A 140 -1.96 -32.34 28.77
N GLU A 141 -3.16 -32.11 29.29
CA GLU A 141 -4.31 -31.71 28.47
C GLU A 141 -4.04 -30.38 27.73
N THR A 142 -3.52 -29.38 28.44
CA THR A 142 -3.11 -28.09 27.85
C THR A 142 -2.00 -28.27 26.82
N LYS A 143 -1.04 -29.18 27.03
CA LYS A 143 0.01 -29.48 26.02
C LYS A 143 -0.58 -30.03 24.73
N GLU A 144 -1.59 -30.90 24.80
CA GLU A 144 -2.26 -31.43 23.61
C GLU A 144 -3.05 -30.34 22.86
N GLU A 145 -3.67 -29.40 23.58
CA GLU A 145 -4.30 -28.23 22.96
C GLU A 145 -3.28 -27.32 22.28
N LEU A 146 -2.16 -27.01 22.94
CA LEU A 146 -1.08 -26.19 22.37
C LEU A 146 -0.49 -26.84 21.10
N LYS A 147 -0.35 -28.17 21.05
CA LYS A 147 0.06 -28.89 19.83
C LYS A 147 -0.93 -28.70 18.68
N LYS A 148 -2.25 -28.71 18.98
CA LYS A 148 -3.28 -28.42 17.97
C LYS A 148 -3.18 -26.98 17.49
N SER A 149 -3.00 -26.02 18.39
CA SER A 149 -2.80 -24.60 18.04
C SER A 149 -1.55 -24.38 17.20
N LEU A 150 -0.43 -25.04 17.52
CA LEU A 150 0.80 -24.99 16.73
C LEU A 150 0.57 -25.48 15.30
N LYS A 151 -0.12 -26.62 15.15
CA LYS A 151 -0.49 -27.15 13.83
C LYS A 151 -1.40 -26.19 13.06
N GLN A 152 -2.41 -25.61 13.71
CA GLN A 152 -3.30 -24.64 13.09
C GLN A 152 -2.56 -23.37 12.64
N LEU A 153 -1.61 -22.89 13.45
CA LEU A 153 -0.75 -21.75 13.11
C LEU A 153 0.08 -22.06 11.85
N GLN A 154 0.71 -23.23 11.80
CA GLN A 154 1.51 -23.71 10.67
C GLN A 154 0.69 -23.84 9.38
N ASP A 155 -0.48 -24.47 9.46
CA ASP A 155 -1.37 -24.66 8.32
C ASP A 155 -1.91 -23.32 7.80
N SER A 156 -2.30 -22.41 8.70
CA SER A 156 -2.77 -21.07 8.35
C SER A 156 -1.68 -20.23 7.71
N TYR A 157 -0.46 -20.26 8.27
CA TYR A 157 0.70 -19.58 7.70
C TYR A 157 1.01 -20.09 6.29
N LYS A 158 1.09 -21.41 6.10
CA LYS A 158 1.36 -22.02 4.80
C LYS A 158 0.35 -21.59 3.74
N ASN A 159 -0.93 -21.61 4.09
CA ASN A 159 -2.01 -21.20 3.17
C ASN A 159 -1.93 -19.70 2.85
N ASN A 160 -1.77 -18.85 3.85
CA ASN A 160 -1.69 -17.40 3.66
C ASN A 160 -0.44 -17.01 2.86
N LYS A 161 0.71 -17.62 3.16
CA LYS A 161 1.95 -17.39 2.43
C LYS A 161 1.80 -17.75 0.95
N LYS A 162 1.16 -18.87 0.63
CA LYS A 162 0.88 -19.26 -0.76
C LYS A 162 0.12 -18.17 -1.52
N TYR A 163 -0.92 -17.58 -0.92
CA TYR A 163 -1.67 -16.50 -1.56
C TYR A 163 -0.85 -15.22 -1.70
N ALA A 164 -0.08 -14.85 -0.67
CA ALA A 164 0.84 -13.72 -0.72
C ALA A 164 1.91 -13.90 -1.82
N ASP A 165 2.51 -15.08 -1.94
CA ASP A 165 3.50 -15.41 -2.97
C ASP A 165 2.89 -15.28 -4.39
N ILE A 166 1.65 -15.74 -4.59
CA ILE A 166 0.93 -15.60 -5.86
C ILE A 166 0.67 -14.12 -6.18
N ALA A 167 0.18 -13.35 -5.20
CA ALA A 167 -0.08 -11.92 -5.37
C ALA A 167 1.22 -11.18 -5.71
N MET A 168 2.31 -11.45 -4.99
CA MET A 168 3.62 -10.83 -5.24
C MET A 168 4.18 -11.21 -6.60
N LYS A 169 4.02 -12.46 -7.04
CA LYS A 169 4.41 -12.87 -8.40
C LYS A 169 3.69 -12.06 -9.49
N PHE A 170 2.44 -11.66 -9.23
CA PHE A 170 1.65 -10.84 -10.16
C PHE A 170 2.05 -9.35 -10.12
N VAL A 171 2.29 -8.77 -8.94
CA VAL A 171 2.57 -7.33 -8.84
C VAL A 171 4.04 -6.97 -9.01
N ARG A 172 4.98 -7.87 -8.69
CA ARG A 172 6.42 -7.59 -8.72
C ARG A 172 6.94 -7.14 -10.09
N PRO A 173 6.47 -7.69 -11.24
CA PRO A 173 6.87 -7.22 -12.57
C PRO A 173 6.47 -5.77 -12.88
N LEU A 174 5.55 -5.17 -12.12
CA LEU A 174 5.09 -3.79 -12.30
C LEU A 174 6.00 -2.75 -11.62
N THR A 175 7.18 -3.16 -11.16
CA THR A 175 8.20 -2.29 -10.57
C THR A 175 9.61 -2.89 -10.72
N ASN A 176 10.65 -2.09 -10.49
CA ASN A 176 12.04 -2.55 -10.46
C ASN A 176 12.75 -2.10 -9.17
N ASP A 177 13.98 -2.56 -8.96
CA ASP A 177 14.72 -2.32 -7.72
C ASP A 177 15.09 -0.85 -7.50
N LYS A 178 15.32 -0.09 -8.58
CA LYS A 178 15.58 1.35 -8.53
C LYS A 178 14.34 2.10 -8.00
N ASP A 179 13.18 1.79 -8.56
CA ASP A 179 11.91 2.39 -8.14
C ASP A 179 11.61 2.03 -6.67
N LEU A 180 11.81 0.77 -6.28
CA LEU A 180 11.64 0.33 -4.89
C LEU A 180 12.58 1.04 -3.92
N ALA A 181 13.86 1.24 -4.29
CA ALA A 181 14.81 1.95 -3.45
C ALA A 181 14.38 3.41 -3.22
N ILE A 182 13.88 4.07 -4.27
CA ILE A 182 13.35 5.43 -4.18
C ILE A 182 12.11 5.48 -3.28
N ILE A 183 11.16 4.54 -3.43
CA ILE A 183 9.98 4.49 -2.56
C ILE A 183 10.34 4.24 -1.10
N LYS A 184 11.24 3.29 -0.82
CA LYS A 184 11.70 2.99 0.54
C LYS A 184 12.37 4.21 1.18
N LYS A 185 13.19 4.95 0.43
CA LYS A 185 13.84 6.18 0.89
C LYS A 185 12.85 7.28 1.32
N TYR A 186 11.74 7.44 0.59
CA TYR A 186 10.73 8.49 0.83
C TYR A 186 9.45 7.97 1.49
N GLN A 187 9.51 6.82 2.14
CA GLN A 187 8.31 6.13 2.61
C GLN A 187 7.48 6.99 3.58
N LYS A 188 8.14 7.71 4.49
CA LYS A 188 7.48 8.53 5.51
C LYS A 188 6.74 9.71 4.88
N GLU A 189 7.40 10.42 3.98
CA GLU A 189 6.87 11.61 3.32
C GLU A 189 5.75 11.27 2.33
N LEU A 190 5.86 10.12 1.64
CA LEU A 190 4.79 9.58 0.80
C LEU A 190 3.56 9.25 1.66
N MET A 191 3.75 8.62 2.82
CA MET A 191 2.63 8.28 3.71
C MET A 191 1.94 9.52 4.27
N GLU A 192 2.70 10.54 4.69
CA GLU A 192 2.15 11.84 5.07
C GLU A 192 1.38 12.48 3.92
N ALA A 193 1.92 12.43 2.68
CA ALA A 193 1.25 13.01 1.53
C ALA A 193 -0.09 12.34 1.22
N TYR A 194 -0.16 11.00 1.28
CA TYR A 194 -1.39 10.26 1.01
C TYR A 194 -2.44 10.41 2.12
N THR A 195 -2.01 10.33 3.38
CA THR A 195 -2.92 10.36 4.53
C THR A 195 -3.32 11.79 4.92
N GLY A 196 -2.47 12.77 4.61
CA GLY A 196 -2.59 14.13 5.13
C GLY A 196 -2.34 14.24 6.63
N ILE A 197 -1.82 13.19 7.27
CA ILE A 197 -1.47 13.14 8.69
C ILE A 197 0.03 13.45 8.81
N PRO A 198 0.45 14.47 9.58
CA PRO A 198 1.87 14.80 9.78
C PRO A 198 2.68 13.59 10.27
N ILE A 199 3.95 13.48 9.84
CA ILE A 199 4.85 12.36 10.22
C ILE A 199 4.92 12.17 11.73
N GLN A 200 4.93 13.27 12.50
CA GLN A 200 4.97 13.23 13.97
C GLN A 200 3.77 12.49 14.55
N GLN A 201 2.58 12.64 13.96
CA GLN A 201 1.37 11.94 14.39
C GLN A 201 1.32 10.50 13.85
N LEU A 202 1.92 10.23 12.69
CA LEU A 202 1.96 8.87 12.14
C LEU A 202 2.80 7.93 13.02
N GLU A 203 3.88 8.42 13.62
CA GLU A 203 4.72 7.66 14.56
C GLU A 203 3.95 7.24 15.82
N GLU A 204 2.99 8.05 16.26
CA GLU A 204 2.09 7.72 17.38
C GLU A 204 1.02 6.69 17.00
N ILE A 205 0.54 6.74 15.75
CA ILE A 205 -0.61 5.93 15.32
C ILE A 205 -0.23 4.47 15.10
N GLN A 206 0.89 4.17 14.41
CA GLN A 206 1.38 2.80 14.23
C GLN A 206 2.89 2.77 13.93
N PRO A 207 3.77 2.67 14.94
CA PRO A 207 5.22 2.56 14.76
C PRO A 207 5.60 1.43 13.79
N SER A 208 4.83 0.32 13.82
CA SER A 208 5.06 -0.87 12.99
C SER A 208 4.77 -0.71 11.48
N LEU A 209 4.26 0.45 11.04
CA LEU A 209 4.12 0.81 9.61
C LEU A 209 5.40 1.41 9.03
N PHE A 210 6.34 1.80 9.89
CA PHE A 210 7.62 2.34 9.49
C PHE A 210 8.69 1.28 9.71
N LEU A 211 9.52 1.04 8.69
CA LEU A 211 10.79 0.37 8.90
C LEU A 211 11.67 1.34 9.69
N THR A 212 11.62 1.26 11.01
CA THR A 212 12.72 1.76 11.84
C THR A 212 13.70 0.61 11.97
N ASP A 213 14.91 0.81 11.47
CA ASP A 213 16.07 -0.02 11.81
C ASP A 213 16.29 -0.04 13.33
#